data_AF-A0A6B3EUV8-F1
#
_entry.id   AF-A0A6B3EUV8-F1
#
_cell.length_a   1.000
_cell.length_b   1.000
_cell.length_c   1.000
_cell.angle_alpha   90.00
_cell.angle_beta   90.00
_cell.angle_gamma   90.00
#
_symmetry.space_group_name_H-M   'P 1'
#
loop_
_entity.id
_entity.type
_entity.pdbx_description
1 polymer ?
#
loop_
_entity_poly.entity_id
_entity_poly.type
_entity_poly.pdbx_seq_one_letter_code
_entity_poly.pdbx_strand_id
1 'polypeptide(L)'
;GGSGGLDVEVVALCDAAADGAVVQFLRHITYGTAGQVSVVVDTALDGFSPYTPSGTVGVCQPEQGGQDVELVPMCIIDNINGQSIGDVFAEVRYASDTGERTGVTYVDP
;
A
#
# COMPACT_ATOMS: atom_id res chain seq x y z
N GLY A 1 -34.01 -25.34 9.37
CA GLY A 1 -33.76 -25.10 7.94
C GLY A 1 -33.08 -23.76 7.82
N GLY A 2 -31.81 -23.73 7.43
CA GLY A 2 -31.05 -22.49 7.32
C GLY A 2 -31.44 -21.75 6.05
N SER A 3 -31.87 -20.51 6.16
CA SER A 3 -31.91 -19.61 5.02
C SER A 3 -30.46 -19.31 4.64
N GLY A 4 -29.94 -19.99 3.62
CA GLY A 4 -28.69 -19.58 2.98
C GLY A 4 -28.95 -18.25 2.28
N GLY A 5 -28.82 -17.15 3.01
CA GLY A 5 -28.88 -15.81 2.44
C GLY A 5 -27.73 -15.61 1.47
N LEU A 6 -27.93 -14.76 0.46
CA LEU A 6 -26.84 -14.25 -0.36
C LEU A 6 -25.85 -13.56 0.59
N ASP A 7 -24.60 -13.99 0.54
CA ASP A 7 -23.50 -13.35 1.24
C ASP A 7 -22.86 -12.33 0.31
N VAL A 8 -22.55 -11.14 0.81
CA VAL A 8 -21.93 -10.06 0.04
C VAL A 8 -20.68 -9.60 0.75
N GLU A 9 -19.54 -9.77 0.07
CA GLU A 9 -18.25 -9.25 0.51
C GLU A 9 -17.94 -7.96 -0.25
N VAL A 10 -17.46 -6.94 0.47
CA VAL A 10 -17.07 -5.66 -0.12
C VAL A 10 -15.58 -5.46 0.05
N VAL A 11 -14.86 -5.39 -1.07
CA VAL A 11 -13.40 -5.24 -1.09
C VAL A 11 -13.03 -3.90 -1.71
N ALA A 12 -12.17 -3.15 -1.02
CA ALA A 12 -11.53 -1.97 -1.59
C ALA A 12 -10.39 -2.39 -2.52
N LEU A 13 -10.44 -1.93 -3.77
CA LEU A 13 -9.45 -2.24 -4.80
C LEU A 13 -8.96 -0.95 -5.47
N CYS A 14 -7.81 -1.05 -6.11
CA CYS A 14 -7.21 0.02 -6.86
C CYS A 14 -7.17 -0.34 -8.34
N ASP A 15 -7.53 0.62 -9.17
CA ASP A 15 -7.43 0.57 -10.62
C ASP A 15 -6.24 1.44 -11.06
N ALA A 16 -5.18 0.79 -11.53
CA ALA A 16 -3.95 1.43 -11.97
C ALA A 16 -3.96 1.64 -13.48
N ALA A 17 -4.06 2.90 -13.91
CA ALA A 17 -3.99 3.30 -15.31
C ALA A 17 -2.54 3.29 -15.83
N ALA A 18 -2.39 3.23 -17.15
CA ALA A 18 -1.08 3.16 -17.81
C ALA A 18 -0.24 4.45 -17.66
N ASP A 19 -0.87 5.57 -17.30
CA ASP A 19 -0.23 6.86 -17.03
C ASP A 19 0.25 6.99 -15.56
N GLY A 20 0.08 5.94 -14.75
CA GLY A 20 0.45 5.92 -13.35
C GLY A 20 -0.62 6.46 -12.40
N ALA A 21 -1.78 6.91 -12.89
CA ALA A 21 -2.89 7.27 -12.03
C ALA A 21 -3.48 6.02 -11.35
N VAL A 22 -3.70 6.10 -10.03
CA VAL A 22 -4.33 5.04 -9.25
C VAL A 22 -5.65 5.55 -8.68
N VAL A 23 -6.76 4.89 -9.02
CA VAL A 23 -8.09 5.24 -8.53
C VAL A 23 -8.63 4.11 -7.67
N GLN A 24 -9.02 4.43 -6.43
CA GLN A 24 -9.64 3.46 -5.53
C GLN A 24 -11.14 3.35 -5.80
N PHE A 25 -11.67 2.12 -5.75
CA PHE A 25 -13.09 1.80 -5.89
C PHE A 25 -13.48 0.62 -4.99
N LEU A 26 -14.78 0.33 -4.89
CA LEU A 26 -15.32 -0.81 -4.14
C LEU A 26 -15.82 -1.89 -5.09
N ARG A 27 -15.46 -3.14 -4.82
CA ARG A 27 -16.00 -4.32 -5.50
C ARG A 27 -16.87 -5.12 -4.54
N HIS A 28 -18.14 -5.28 -4.90
CA HIS A 28 -19.13 -6.07 -4.20
C HIS A 28 -19.21 -7.45 -4.85
N ILE A 29 -18.87 -8.50 -4.09
CA ILE A 29 -18.88 -9.88 -4.56
C ILE A 29 -20.01 -10.59 -3.84
N THR A 30 -21.05 -10.97 -4.58
CA THR A 30 -22.13 -11.80 -4.05
C THR A 30 -21.81 -13.27 -4.27
N TYR A 31 -21.95 -14.08 -3.23
CA TYR A 31 -21.78 -15.52 -3.30
C TYR A 31 -23.14 -16.23 -3.30
N GLY A 32 -23.24 -17.26 -4.14
CA GLY A 32 -24.35 -18.20 -4.15
C GLY A 32 -24.30 -19.14 -2.96
N THR A 33 -25.35 -19.92 -2.79
CA THR A 33 -25.53 -20.83 -1.64
C THR A 33 -24.51 -21.97 -1.55
N ALA A 34 -23.74 -22.23 -2.61
CA ALA A 34 -22.65 -23.20 -2.63
C ALA A 34 -21.25 -22.52 -2.58
N GLY A 35 -21.18 -21.21 -2.28
CA GLY A 35 -19.93 -20.46 -2.14
C GLY A 35 -19.30 -20.00 -3.46
N GLN A 36 -19.95 -20.23 -4.60
CA GLN A 36 -19.51 -19.71 -5.90
C GLN A 36 -19.85 -18.23 -6.04
N VAL A 37 -18.99 -17.45 -6.70
CA VAL A 37 -19.31 -16.07 -7.06
C VAL A 37 -20.51 -16.06 -8.01
N SER A 38 -21.57 -15.34 -7.66
CA SER A 38 -22.77 -15.18 -8.48
C SER A 38 -22.83 -13.84 -9.19
N VAL A 39 -22.40 -12.77 -8.51
CA VAL A 39 -22.47 -11.40 -9.03
C VAL A 39 -21.24 -10.62 -8.56
N VAL A 40 -20.72 -9.76 -9.45
CA VAL A 40 -19.70 -8.76 -9.13
C VAL A 40 -20.22 -7.40 -9.58
N VAL A 41 -20.23 -6.41 -8.69
CA VAL A 41 -20.58 -5.02 -8.99
C VAL A 41 -19.48 -4.10 -8.49
N ASP A 42 -19.06 -3.16 -9.34
CA ASP A 42 -18.05 -2.16 -8.99
C ASP A 42 -18.73 -0.80 -8.80
N THR A 43 -18.40 -0.13 -7.71
CA THR A 43 -18.89 1.22 -7.37
C THR A 43 -17.75 2.13 -6.96
N ALA A 44 -17.96 3.43 -7.03
CA ALA A 44 -17.10 4.39 -6.35
C ALA A 44 -17.11 4.15 -4.82
N LEU A 45 -16.26 4.89 -4.10
CA LEU A 45 -16.13 4.78 -2.64
C LEU A 45 -17.40 5.17 -1.87
N ASP A 46 -18.35 5.84 -2.51
CA ASP A 46 -19.67 6.12 -1.94
C ASP A 46 -20.56 4.86 -1.82
N GLY A 47 -20.18 3.76 -2.47
CA GLY A 47 -20.93 2.50 -2.47
C GLY A 47 -22.14 2.47 -3.41
N PHE A 48 -22.40 3.55 -4.17
CA PHE A 48 -23.61 3.68 -5.00
C PHE A 48 -23.31 4.05 -6.45
N SER A 49 -22.37 4.98 -6.68
CA SER A 49 -22.05 5.43 -8.03
C SER A 49 -21.37 4.30 -8.80
N PRO A 50 -21.86 3.88 -9.97
CA PRO A 50 -21.21 2.82 -10.74
C PRO A 50 -19.76 3.16 -11.09
N TYR A 51 -18.87 2.17 -11.00
CA TYR A 51 -17.48 2.30 -11.42
C TYR A 51 -17.17 1.26 -12.50
N THR A 52 -16.36 1.64 -13.48
CA THR A 52 -15.85 0.71 -14.51
C THR A 52 -14.34 0.86 -14.55
N PRO A 53 -13.59 -0.16 -14.09
CA PRO A 53 -12.14 -0.12 -14.16
C PRO A 53 -11.66 0.07 -15.60
N SER A 54 -10.64 0.91 -15.76
CA SER A 54 -10.05 1.27 -17.05
C SER A 54 -8.60 0.76 -17.20
N GLY A 55 -7.97 0.37 -16.10
CA GLY A 55 -6.61 -0.14 -16.05
C GLY A 55 -6.51 -1.52 -15.37
N THR A 56 -5.39 -1.74 -14.70
CA THR A 56 -5.12 -3.00 -13.99
C THR A 56 -5.68 -2.93 -12.58
N VAL A 57 -6.64 -3.81 -12.28
CA VAL A 57 -7.22 -3.92 -10.93
C VAL A 57 -6.35 -4.78 -10.03
N GLY A 58 -6.02 -4.26 -8.85
CA GLY A 58 -5.29 -4.97 -7.82
C GLY A 58 -5.68 -4.54 -6.41
N VAL A 59 -5.08 -5.19 -5.42
CA VAL A 59 -5.14 -4.69 -4.04
C VAL A 59 -4.42 -3.36 -4.01
N CYS A 60 -5.01 -2.36 -3.35
CA CYS A 60 -4.32 -1.10 -3.11
C CYS A 60 -3.04 -1.39 -2.32
N GLN A 61 -1.90 -1.26 -2.98
CA GLN A 61 -0.65 -1.17 -2.26
C GLN A 61 -0.63 0.19 -1.59
N PRO A 62 -0.17 0.31 -0.32
CA PRO A 62 0.20 1.62 0.19
C PRO A 62 1.12 2.23 -0.86
N GLU A 63 0.92 3.51 -1.17
CA GLU A 63 1.87 4.24 -2.00
C GLU A 63 3.24 4.00 -1.36
N GLN A 64 4.04 3.12 -1.95
CA GLN A 64 5.47 3.08 -1.72
C GLN A 64 5.91 4.33 -2.45
N GLY A 65 5.66 5.49 -1.84
CA GLY A 65 5.60 6.78 -2.51
C GLY A 65 6.98 7.10 -3.05
N GLY A 66 7.30 6.60 -4.24
CA GLY A 66 8.57 6.75 -4.94
C GLY A 66 9.83 6.56 -4.10
N GLN A 67 9.79 5.95 -2.91
CA GLN A 67 10.89 5.99 -1.96
C GLN A 67 11.26 4.57 -1.53
N ASP A 68 12.49 4.19 -1.82
CA ASP A 68 13.15 3.03 -1.21
C ASP A 68 13.82 3.48 0.08
N VAL A 69 13.65 2.72 1.17
CA VAL A 69 14.16 3.07 2.50
C VAL A 69 15.10 1.98 2.98
N GLU A 70 16.36 2.37 3.17
CA GLU A 70 17.43 1.50 3.67
C GLU A 70 17.83 1.93 5.08
N LEU A 71 17.85 0.96 6.01
CA LEU A 71 18.32 1.16 7.39
C LEU A 71 19.80 0.82 7.49
N VAL A 72 20.63 1.82 7.78
CA VAL A 72 22.07 1.65 7.98
C VAL A 72 22.41 1.81 9.47
N PRO A 73 22.96 0.77 10.14
CA PRO A 73 23.43 0.89 11.51
C PRO A 73 24.67 1.78 11.58
N MET A 74 24.66 2.74 12.49
CA MET A 74 25.72 3.73 12.68
C MET A 74 26.06 3.88 14.17
N CYS A 75 27.31 4.22 14.47
CA CYS A 75 27.74 4.57 15.81
C CYS A 75 27.83 6.09 15.99
N ILE A 76 27.42 6.57 17.15
CA ILE A 76 27.62 7.97 17.57
C ILE A 76 29.01 8.06 18.17
N ILE A 77 29.87 8.91 17.60
CA ILE A 77 31.25 9.11 18.06
C ILE A 77 31.37 10.41 18.85
N ASP A 78 32.00 10.34 20.03
CA ASP A 78 32.41 11.52 20.79
C ASP A 78 33.60 12.21 20.11
N ASN A 79 33.40 13.47 19.73
CA ASN A 79 34.42 14.28 19.03
C ASN A 79 35.65 14.62 19.88
N ILE A 80 35.60 14.41 21.20
CA ILE A 80 36.71 14.73 22.11
C ILE A 80 37.71 13.59 22.18
N ASN A 81 37.24 12.35 22.26
CA ASN A 81 38.07 11.17 22.54
C ASN A 81 37.95 10.05 21.49
N GLY A 82 37.04 10.18 20.52
CA GLY A 82 36.81 9.21 19.46
C GLY A 82 36.09 7.93 19.91
N GLN A 83 35.54 7.89 21.11
CA GLN A 83 34.80 6.74 21.61
C GLN A 83 33.38 6.70 21.03
N SER A 84 32.88 5.49 20.78
CA SER A 84 31.46 5.29 20.52
C SER A 84 30.68 5.48 21.82
N ILE A 85 29.65 6.33 21.78
CA ILE A 85 28.78 6.66 22.92
C ILE A 85 27.33 6.18 22.73
N GLY A 86 27.04 5.53 21.60
CA GLY A 86 25.73 4.99 21.30
C GLY A 86 25.62 4.48 19.86
N ASP A 87 24.49 3.85 19.57
CA ASP A 87 24.12 3.35 18.25
C ASP A 87 22.85 4.06 17.77
N VAL A 88 22.72 4.20 16.45
CA VAL A 88 21.60 4.86 15.77
C VAL A 88 21.37 4.18 14.42
N PHE A 89 20.14 4.21 13.90
CA PHE A 89 19.89 3.87 12.50
C PHE A 89 19.82 5.14 11.65
N ALA A 90 20.46 5.11 10.49
CA ALA A 90 20.19 6.06 9.43
C ALA A 90 19.15 5.45 8.48
N GLU A 91 17.96 6.04 8.45
CA GLU A 91 16.98 5.81 7.40
C GLU A 91 17.41 6.61 6.17
N VAL A 92 18.02 5.91 5.21
CA VAL A 92 18.38 6.49 3.92
C VAL A 92 17.22 6.29 2.96
N ARG A 93 16.71 7.38 2.41
CA ARG A 93 15.63 7.35 1.43
C ARG A 93 16.18 7.62 0.04
N TYR A 94 15.74 6.83 -0.92
CA TYR A 94 16.11 6.93 -2.33
C TYR A 94 14.87 7.02 -3.19
N ALA A 95 14.93 7.79 -4.27
CA ALA A 95 13.91 7.80 -5.29
C ALA A 95 13.89 6.43 -6.00
N SER A 96 12.77 5.71 -6.00
CA SER A 96 12.68 4.35 -6.54
C SER A 96 12.82 4.28 -8.07
N ASP A 97 12.59 5.41 -8.75
CA ASP A 97 12.67 5.55 -10.20
C ASP A 97 14.10 5.85 -10.69
N THR A 98 14.86 6.68 -9.97
CA THR A 98 16.23 7.08 -10.35
C THR A 98 17.33 6.44 -9.52
N GLY A 99 17.00 5.93 -8.33
CA GLY A 99 17.96 5.50 -7.31
C GLY A 99 18.67 6.66 -6.61
N GLU A 100 18.28 7.91 -6.86
CA GLU A 100 18.91 9.07 -6.25
C GLU A 100 18.57 9.18 -4.77
N ARG A 101 19.54 9.49 -3.91
CA ARG A 101 19.29 9.70 -2.49
C ARG A 101 18.49 10.98 -2.26
N THR A 102 17.30 10.85 -1.72
CA THR A 102 16.36 11.95 -1.47
C THR A 102 16.41 12.47 -0.04
N GLY A 103 16.93 11.68 0.91
CA GLY A 103 17.09 12.15 2.28
C GLY A 103 17.77 11.16 3.21
N VAL A 104 18.15 11.66 4.40
CA VAL A 104 18.49 10.83 5.55
C VAL A 104 17.82 11.38 6.80
N THR A 105 17.28 10.48 7.60
CA THR A 105 16.81 10.74 8.96
C THR A 105 17.56 9.81 9.91
N TYR A 106 18.01 10.32 11.05
CA TYR A 106 18.59 9.52 12.11
C TYR A 106 17.49 9.18 13.12
N VAL A 107 17.35 7.89 13.43
CA VAL A 107 16.35 7.38 14.36
C VAL A 107 17.03 6.53 15.42
N ASP A 108 16.55 6.67 16.66
CA ASP A 108 17.02 5.82 17.75
C ASP A 108 16.71 4.34 17.42
N PRO A 109 17.54 3.39 17.88
CA PRO A 109 17.37 1.96 17.61
C PRO A 109 16.06 1.35 18.09
#